data_AF-A0A151GCB2-F1
#
_entry.id   AF-A0A151GCB2-F1
#
_cell.length_a   1.000
_cell.length_b   1.000
_cell.length_c   1.000
_cell.angle_alpha   90.00
_cell.angle_beta   90.00
_cell.angle_gamma   90.00
#
_symmetry.space_group_name_H-M   'P 1'
#
loop_
_entity.id
_entity.type
_entity.pdbx_description
1 polymer ?
#
loop_
_entity_poly.entity_id
_entity_poly.type
_entity_poly.pdbx_seq_one_letter_code
_entity_poly.pdbx_strand_id
1 'polypeptide(L)'
;MPRGLLWRQRYLLDTVSCAEYILSISSAHGLRRHRPDDTQRRPSTSKRLPFASDGLRGHGTVTALNVSRYPLSSGLNVRHPDLKRTLPPALDMDRRQDHGETDEQNDEPASFKGRLQLDDFKYNAPSPRRNPRRNAASPAKPAEPSSSSGPTGRKRSPSPSSVVTKKRKRASSGYAPPSQYGHLPLLPDAVAPNLLVFFVGLNPGIQTARTGHAYAHPSNLFWKLLFSSGITPRPCRADEDRQMPALYSLGLTNIVARPSRNGAELSRQEMDDGVALLEEKATRWRPETMCVVGKSIWESVWRVRHGGKAVGKDFKYGWQPRSENMGVVQGGWPGARVFVACSTSGLAATLSPSEKQSIWNELGAWVKTRRTEREREREMACSREEGEEGS
;
A
#
# COMPACT_ATOMS: atom_id res chain seq x y z
N MET A 1 15.98 -42.06 1.07
CA MET A 1 15.68 -41.35 -0.19
C MET A 1 14.18 -41.42 -0.48
N PRO A 2 13.43 -40.32 -0.34
CA PRO A 2 12.14 -40.21 -1.01
C PRO A 2 11.96 -38.90 -1.81
N ARG A 3 11.70 -39.10 -3.10
CA ARG A 3 10.73 -38.43 -3.99
C ARG A 3 10.49 -36.93 -3.79
N GLY A 4 11.14 -36.13 -4.63
CA GLY A 4 10.76 -34.73 -4.90
C GLY A 4 9.53 -34.65 -5.80
N LEU A 5 8.55 -33.83 -5.39
CA LEU A 5 7.46 -33.37 -6.25
C LEU A 5 7.98 -32.21 -7.11
N LEU A 6 8.16 -32.49 -8.39
CA LEU A 6 8.42 -31.51 -9.44
C LEU A 6 7.13 -30.75 -9.76
N TRP A 7 7.06 -29.48 -9.35
CA TRP A 7 6.10 -28.52 -9.91
C TRP A 7 6.57 -28.15 -11.33
N ARG A 8 5.97 -28.77 -12.36
CA ARG A 8 6.12 -28.31 -13.74
C ARG A 8 5.05 -27.26 -14.05
N GLN A 9 5.47 -26.01 -14.11
CA GLN A 9 4.73 -24.91 -14.73
C GLN A 9 4.66 -25.14 -16.24
N ARG A 10 3.45 -25.31 -16.77
CA ARG A 10 3.15 -25.11 -18.19
C ARG A 10 2.31 -23.84 -18.27
N TYR A 11 2.95 -22.74 -18.65
CA TYR A 11 2.26 -21.53 -19.07
C TYR A 11 1.97 -21.67 -20.57
N LEU A 12 0.70 -21.88 -20.92
CA LEU A 12 0.20 -21.64 -22.26
C LEU A 12 -0.44 -20.25 -22.26
N LEU A 13 0.00 -19.44 -23.21
CA LEU A 13 -0.55 -18.14 -23.55
C LEU A 13 -1.83 -18.38 -24.32
N ASP A 14 -2.99 -18.24 -23.68
CA ASP A 14 -4.25 -18.06 -24.39
C ASP A 14 -4.71 -16.62 -24.19
N THR A 15 -4.30 -15.79 -25.16
CA THR A 15 -4.96 -14.55 -25.50
C THR A 15 -6.29 -14.88 -26.17
N VAL A 16 -7.39 -14.89 -25.41
CA VAL A 16 -8.72 -14.78 -25.99
C VAL A 16 -9.33 -13.44 -25.59
N SER A 17 -9.80 -12.75 -26.64
CA SER A 17 -10.25 -11.37 -26.74
C SER A 17 -11.30 -10.96 -25.70
N CYS A 18 -11.07 -9.80 -25.06
CA CYS A 18 -11.97 -9.13 -24.11
C CYS A 18 -13.21 -8.45 -24.74
N ALA A 19 -13.67 -8.84 -25.94
CA ALA A 19 -14.71 -8.09 -26.65
C ALA A 19 -16.14 -8.67 -26.60
N GLU A 20 -16.35 -9.95 -26.24
CA GLU A 20 -17.69 -10.57 -26.45
C GLU A 20 -18.57 -10.70 -25.20
N TYR A 21 -18.06 -10.48 -23.99
CA TYR A 21 -18.87 -10.69 -22.78
C TYR A 21 -19.80 -9.52 -22.40
N ILE A 22 -19.77 -8.39 -23.14
CA ILE A 22 -20.57 -7.18 -22.80
C ILE A 22 -21.82 -6.99 -23.69
N LEU A 23 -21.98 -7.74 -24.79
CA LEU A 23 -23.10 -7.53 -25.73
C LEU A 23 -24.26 -8.54 -25.63
N SER A 24 -24.17 -9.57 -24.78
CA SER A 24 -25.23 -10.61 -24.70
C SER A 24 -26.45 -10.27 -23.80
N ILE A 25 -26.54 -9.09 -23.19
CA ILE A 25 -27.67 -8.73 -22.30
C ILE A 25 -28.42 -7.47 -22.80
N SER A 26 -28.52 -7.27 -24.12
CA SER A 26 -29.35 -6.18 -24.68
C SER A 26 -30.21 -6.55 -25.87
N SER A 27 -30.45 -7.84 -26.11
CA SER A 27 -31.37 -8.27 -27.17
C SER A 27 -32.31 -9.39 -26.71
N ALA A 28 -33.20 -9.06 -25.77
CA ALA A 28 -34.44 -9.80 -25.57
C ALA A 28 -35.44 -8.87 -24.89
N HIS A 29 -36.21 -8.13 -25.68
CA HIS A 29 -37.65 -7.87 -25.49
C HIS A 29 -38.11 -6.78 -26.45
N GLY A 30 -38.37 -7.19 -27.69
CA GLY A 30 -39.17 -6.45 -28.65
C GLY A 30 -40.57 -7.06 -28.78
N LEU A 31 -41.56 -6.30 -28.32
CA LEU A 31 -42.95 -6.21 -28.82
C LEU A 31 -43.95 -7.32 -28.48
N ARG A 32 -44.98 -6.94 -27.70
CA ARG A 32 -46.38 -7.05 -28.15
C ARG A 32 -47.26 -5.95 -27.54
N ARG A 33 -47.99 -5.27 -28.43
CA ARG A 33 -48.95 -4.20 -28.17
C ARG A 33 -50.26 -4.80 -27.61
N HIS A 34 -50.91 -4.11 -26.67
CA HIS A 34 -52.38 -4.07 -26.56
C HIS A 34 -52.85 -2.86 -25.74
N ARG A 35 -53.66 -2.01 -26.37
CA ARG A 35 -54.76 -1.16 -25.85
C ARG A 35 -55.84 -1.22 -26.94
N PRO A 36 -57.16 -1.19 -26.66
CA PRO A 36 -57.90 -0.16 -25.90
C PRO A 36 -58.72 -0.79 -24.73
N ASP A 37 -59.41 -0.09 -23.82
CA ASP A 37 -60.53 0.83 -24.07
C ASP A 37 -60.92 1.66 -22.81
N ASP A 38 -61.76 2.65 -23.09
CA ASP A 38 -62.28 3.80 -22.35
C ASP A 38 -63.13 3.48 -21.10
N THR A 39 -63.20 4.43 -20.14
CA THR A 39 -64.42 4.91 -19.44
C THR A 39 -64.14 5.86 -18.25
N GLN A 40 -64.48 7.12 -18.48
CA GLN A 40 -65.07 8.15 -17.59
C GLN A 40 -65.11 7.96 -16.05
N ARG A 41 -64.65 8.97 -15.29
CA ARG A 41 -65.50 9.96 -14.55
C ARG A 41 -64.68 10.86 -13.59
N ARG A 42 -64.90 12.18 -13.70
CA ARG A 42 -64.69 13.24 -12.68
C ARG A 42 -65.97 13.33 -11.78
N PRO A 43 -66.08 14.13 -10.68
CA PRO A 43 -65.40 15.41 -10.41
C PRO A 43 -65.07 15.83 -8.94
N SER A 44 -64.37 16.98 -8.83
CA SER A 44 -64.43 18.08 -7.83
C SER A 44 -64.32 17.76 -6.32
N THR A 45 -63.56 18.49 -5.51
CA THR A 45 -63.78 19.92 -5.20
C THR A 45 -62.55 20.71 -4.76
N SER A 46 -62.58 21.97 -5.18
CA SER A 46 -61.77 23.13 -4.81
C SER A 46 -61.81 23.48 -3.31
N LYS A 47 -60.72 24.05 -2.78
CA LYS A 47 -60.76 25.32 -2.03
C LYS A 47 -59.40 26.02 -2.09
N ARG A 48 -59.44 27.29 -2.50
CA ARG A 48 -58.33 28.24 -2.67
C ARG A 48 -58.33 29.26 -1.52
N LEU A 49 -57.12 29.61 -1.07
CA LEU A 49 -56.59 30.96 -0.74
C LEU A 49 -57.11 31.70 0.53
N PRO A 50 -56.41 32.75 1.05
CA PRO A 50 -55.38 33.58 0.41
C PRO A 50 -54.14 34.09 1.22
N PHE A 51 -53.15 34.55 0.45
CA PHE A 51 -52.26 35.75 0.54
C PHE A 51 -51.54 36.19 1.83
N ALA A 52 -50.20 36.40 1.69
CA ALA A 52 -49.46 37.70 1.72
C ALA A 52 -47.94 37.39 1.69
N SER A 53 -47.21 37.58 0.57
CA SER A 53 -46.53 38.77 0.03
C SER A 53 -45.28 39.26 0.81
N ASP A 54 -44.26 39.58 0.01
CA ASP A 54 -42.97 40.25 0.27
C ASP A 54 -41.80 39.31 0.56
N GLY A 55 -40.72 39.23 -0.22
CA GLY A 55 -40.14 40.20 -1.16
C GLY A 55 -38.74 40.53 -0.67
N LEU A 56 -37.69 40.08 -1.36
CA LEU A 56 -36.42 40.80 -1.59
C LEU A 56 -35.40 39.94 -2.34
N ARG A 57 -34.77 40.60 -3.32
CA ARG A 57 -33.76 40.10 -4.25
C ARG A 57 -32.41 40.01 -3.54
N GLY A 58 -31.63 38.99 -3.89
CA GLY A 58 -30.20 38.91 -3.61
C GLY A 58 -29.50 38.17 -4.73
N HIS A 59 -28.99 38.91 -5.71
CA HIS A 59 -28.08 38.38 -6.73
C HIS A 59 -26.74 38.05 -6.06
N GLY A 60 -26.45 36.75 -5.91
CA GLY A 60 -25.14 36.24 -5.56
C GLY A 60 -24.58 35.45 -6.74
N THR A 61 -23.67 36.07 -7.48
CA THR A 61 -22.85 35.45 -8.53
C THR A 61 -22.10 34.23 -7.97
N VAL A 62 -22.42 33.04 -8.48
CA VAL A 62 -21.66 31.81 -8.25
C VAL A 62 -20.50 31.78 -9.22
N THR A 63 -19.30 32.01 -8.71
CA THR A 63 -18.04 31.85 -9.44
C THR A 63 -17.78 30.34 -9.59
N ALA A 64 -18.02 29.80 -10.78
CA ALA A 64 -17.66 28.44 -11.12
C ALA A 64 -16.12 28.31 -11.15
N LEU A 65 -15.57 27.54 -10.21
CA LEU A 65 -14.16 27.16 -10.25
C LEU A 65 -13.94 26.07 -11.30
N ASN A 66 -13.03 26.40 -12.20
CA ASN A 66 -12.63 25.68 -13.38
C ASN A 66 -11.99 24.33 -13.02
N VAL A 67 -12.70 23.23 -13.22
CA VAL A 67 -12.15 21.87 -13.13
C VAL A 67 -11.37 21.60 -14.41
N SER A 68 -10.04 21.68 -14.32
CA SER A 68 -9.14 21.36 -15.41
C SER A 68 -9.28 19.88 -15.78
N ARG A 69 -10.02 19.60 -16.86
CA ARG A 69 -10.07 18.29 -17.52
C ARG A 69 -8.80 18.12 -18.35
N TYR A 70 -8.00 17.11 -18.05
CA TYR A 70 -6.96 16.65 -18.96
C TYR A 70 -7.63 15.98 -20.17
N PRO A 71 -7.31 16.37 -21.42
CA PRO A 71 -7.90 15.73 -22.59
C PRO A 71 -7.26 14.37 -22.88
N LEU A 72 -8.14 13.40 -23.12
CA LEU A 72 -7.86 12.15 -23.81
C LEU A 72 -7.47 12.46 -25.26
N SER A 73 -6.29 12.04 -25.72
CA SER A 73 -5.98 12.03 -27.15
C SER A 73 -6.37 10.68 -27.75
N SER A 74 -7.35 10.75 -28.65
CA SER A 74 -7.67 9.73 -29.63
C SER A 74 -6.87 10.01 -30.91
N GLY A 75 -6.62 8.95 -31.68
CA GLY A 75 -5.55 8.85 -32.66
C GLY A 75 -5.54 9.89 -33.77
N LEU A 76 -4.32 10.24 -34.18
CA LEU A 76 -4.02 10.87 -35.45
C LEU A 76 -2.87 10.12 -36.11
N ASN A 77 -3.17 9.68 -37.32
CA ASN A 77 -2.38 8.89 -38.24
C ASN A 77 -1.18 9.73 -38.73
N VAL A 78 0.05 9.29 -38.44
CA VAL A 78 1.26 9.90 -39.01
C VAL A 78 2.09 8.82 -39.69
N ARG A 79 2.34 9.06 -40.98
CA ARG A 79 3.08 8.21 -41.90
C ARG A 79 4.55 8.12 -41.47
N HIS A 80 5.07 6.89 -41.43
CA HIS A 80 6.50 6.58 -41.29
C HIS A 80 7.22 6.87 -42.62
N PRO A 81 8.45 7.43 -42.59
CA PRO A 81 9.45 7.14 -43.61
C PRO A 81 10.43 6.07 -43.14
N ASP A 82 10.82 5.25 -44.11
CA ASP A 82 11.73 4.11 -44.04
C ASP A 82 13.09 4.44 -43.38
N LEU A 83 13.50 3.62 -42.41
CA LEU A 83 14.92 3.44 -42.10
C LEU A 83 15.33 1.98 -42.33
N LYS A 84 16.16 1.81 -43.35
CA LYS A 84 16.78 0.55 -43.74
C LYS A 84 17.70 0.05 -42.63
N ARG A 85 17.56 -1.25 -42.39
CA ARG A 85 18.33 -2.12 -41.51
C ARG A 85 19.72 -2.34 -42.12
N THR A 86 20.79 -1.95 -41.43
CA THR A 86 22.16 -2.37 -41.76
C THR A 86 22.75 -3.10 -40.56
N LEU A 87 23.00 -4.40 -40.75
CA LEU A 87 23.77 -5.26 -39.84
C LEU A 87 25.28 -4.99 -40.02
N PRO A 88 26.10 -4.99 -38.95
CA PRO A 88 27.54 -5.02 -39.11
C PRO A 88 28.05 -6.46 -39.40
N PRO A 89 29.16 -6.62 -40.15
CA PRO A 89 29.70 -7.91 -40.52
C PRO A 89 30.53 -8.54 -39.40
N ALA A 90 30.54 -9.88 -39.40
CA ALA A 90 31.42 -10.71 -38.59
C ALA A 90 32.88 -10.50 -39.00
N LEU A 91 33.80 -10.48 -38.03
CA LEU A 91 35.24 -10.57 -38.27
C LEU A 91 35.84 -11.73 -37.50
N ASP A 92 36.67 -12.43 -38.26
CA ASP A 92 37.38 -13.68 -38.01
C ASP A 92 38.39 -13.60 -36.87
N MET A 93 38.62 -14.77 -36.28
CA MET A 93 39.77 -15.06 -35.44
C MET A 93 41.00 -15.36 -36.30
N ASP A 94 42.12 -14.68 -36.05
CA ASP A 94 43.42 -15.35 -36.11
C ASP A 94 44.50 -14.70 -35.21
N ARG A 95 45.42 -15.57 -34.79
CA ARG A 95 46.52 -15.43 -33.81
C ARG A 95 47.63 -14.43 -34.21
N ARG A 96 48.25 -13.81 -33.18
CA ARG A 96 49.69 -13.84 -32.78
C ARG A 96 49.97 -12.69 -31.79
N GLN A 97 50.27 -12.98 -30.52
CA GLN A 97 51.61 -13.03 -29.86
C GLN A 97 52.34 -11.68 -29.69
N ASP A 98 52.38 -11.29 -28.40
CA ASP A 98 53.46 -10.68 -27.60
C ASP A 98 53.88 -9.21 -27.82
N HIS A 99 53.62 -8.35 -26.83
CA HIS A 99 54.64 -7.76 -25.95
C HIS A 99 53.98 -6.95 -24.82
N GLY A 100 54.53 -7.10 -23.61
CA GLY A 100 53.92 -6.64 -22.36
C GLY A 100 54.17 -5.17 -22.01
N GLU A 101 53.28 -4.68 -21.16
CA GLU A 101 53.60 -3.67 -20.14
C GLU A 101 52.62 -3.83 -18.97
N THR A 102 53.18 -3.89 -17.78
CA THR A 102 52.55 -4.20 -16.50
C THR A 102 51.92 -2.97 -15.87
N ASP A 103 50.67 -3.07 -15.42
CA ASP A 103 50.15 -2.25 -14.32
C ASP A 103 49.24 -3.11 -13.44
N GLU A 104 49.81 -3.60 -12.32
CA GLU A 104 49.10 -4.33 -11.27
C GLU A 104 48.25 -3.34 -10.44
N GLN A 105 46.92 -3.40 -10.57
CA GLN A 105 46.00 -2.91 -9.55
C GLN A 105 45.45 -4.09 -8.74
N ASN A 106 45.87 -4.15 -7.48
CA ASN A 106 45.46 -5.13 -6.48
C ASN A 106 43.95 -5.07 -6.20
N ASP A 107 43.24 -6.16 -6.51
CA ASP A 107 41.90 -6.46 -6.01
C ASP A 107 41.98 -7.04 -4.58
N GLU A 108 41.78 -6.19 -3.57
CA GLU A 108 41.50 -6.60 -2.19
C GLU A 108 39.99 -6.70 -1.96
N PRO A 109 39.46 -7.78 -1.35
CA PRO A 109 38.04 -7.89 -1.03
C PRO A 109 37.64 -6.89 0.05
N ALA A 110 36.43 -6.32 -0.07
CA ALA A 110 35.88 -5.35 0.87
C ALA A 110 35.90 -5.87 2.32
N SER A 111 36.89 -5.41 3.10
CA SER A 111 37.05 -5.75 4.51
C SER A 111 36.38 -4.69 5.40
N PHE A 112 35.42 -5.13 6.22
CA PHE A 112 34.79 -4.31 7.25
C PHE A 112 35.76 -4.14 8.43
N LYS A 113 36.71 -3.19 8.33
CA LYS A 113 37.53 -2.78 9.47
C LYS A 113 36.89 -1.59 10.18
N GLY A 114 36.32 -1.84 11.36
CA GLY A 114 36.33 -0.84 12.44
C GLY A 114 35.01 -0.19 12.87
N ARG A 115 33.81 -0.76 12.63
CA ARG A 115 32.56 -0.17 13.16
C ARG A 115 31.54 -1.10 13.82
N LEU A 116 31.90 -2.32 14.17
CA LEU A 116 31.03 -3.17 15.01
C LEU A 116 31.76 -3.46 16.33
N GLN A 117 31.46 -2.68 17.38
CA GLN A 117 31.85 -3.05 18.73
C GLN A 117 30.86 -4.12 19.22
N LEU A 118 31.23 -5.39 19.03
CA LEU A 118 30.42 -6.55 19.42
C LEU A 118 30.15 -6.61 20.93
N ASP A 119 30.93 -5.92 21.75
CA ASP A 119 30.75 -5.88 23.21
C ASP A 119 29.52 -5.07 23.65
N ASP A 120 29.04 -4.14 22.82
CA ASP A 120 27.82 -3.36 23.11
C ASP A 120 26.52 -4.20 22.97
N PHE A 121 26.60 -5.39 22.38
CA PHE A 121 25.47 -6.28 22.12
C PHE A 121 25.50 -7.58 22.94
N LYS A 122 26.48 -7.73 23.85
CA LYS A 122 26.52 -8.88 24.75
C LYS A 122 25.47 -8.74 25.85
N TYR A 123 24.52 -9.67 25.85
CA TYR A 123 23.53 -9.82 26.91
C TYR A 123 24.20 -10.28 28.21
N ASN A 124 24.22 -9.42 29.22
CA ASN A 124 24.65 -9.78 30.58
C ASN A 124 23.42 -10.12 31.42
N ALA A 125 23.37 -11.37 31.91
CA ALA A 125 22.31 -11.82 32.81
C ALA A 125 22.41 -11.10 34.17
N PRO A 126 21.31 -10.61 34.76
CA PRO A 126 21.35 -9.96 36.06
C PRO A 126 21.57 -10.99 37.17
N SER A 127 22.63 -10.82 37.97
CA SER A 127 22.82 -11.57 39.22
C SER A 127 21.76 -11.17 40.26
N PRO A 128 21.29 -12.09 41.12
CA PRO A 128 20.21 -11.81 42.05
C PRO A 128 20.65 -10.86 43.16
N ARG A 129 19.95 -9.72 43.28
CA ARG A 129 20.09 -8.78 44.40
C ARG A 129 19.52 -9.40 45.67
N ARG A 130 20.40 -9.65 46.64
CA ARG A 130 20.07 -10.08 48.01
C ARG A 130 19.75 -8.83 48.85
N ASN A 131 18.49 -8.69 49.26
CA ASN A 131 18.06 -7.64 50.21
C ASN A 131 18.73 -7.84 51.59
N PRO A 132 19.31 -6.81 52.22
CA PRO A 132 19.61 -6.86 53.64
C PRO A 132 18.41 -6.40 54.47
N ARG A 133 18.02 -7.24 55.43
CA ARG A 133 17.06 -6.96 56.50
C ARG A 133 17.57 -5.83 57.40
N ARG A 134 16.63 -5.01 57.88
CA ARG A 134 16.73 -4.17 59.08
C ARG A 134 17.17 -5.02 60.28
N ASN A 135 18.09 -4.49 61.10
CA ASN A 135 17.99 -4.45 62.56
C ASN A 135 19.03 -3.49 63.16
N ALA A 136 18.62 -2.84 64.24
CA ALA A 136 19.29 -1.78 64.98
C ALA A 136 20.25 -2.33 66.06
N ALA A 137 21.28 -1.54 66.41
CA ALA A 137 21.78 -1.26 67.77
C ALA A 137 23.17 -0.58 67.71
N SER A 138 23.35 0.51 68.47
CA SER A 138 24.65 1.15 68.80
C SER A 138 25.21 0.57 70.11
N PRO A 139 26.27 1.11 70.78
CA PRO A 139 27.46 1.90 70.37
C PRO A 139 28.80 1.35 70.98
N ALA A 140 29.97 1.88 70.59
CA ALA A 140 31.10 2.22 71.50
C ALA A 140 32.38 2.72 70.76
N LYS A 141 33.00 3.78 71.32
CA LYS A 141 34.38 4.31 71.14
C LYS A 141 35.39 3.49 72.00
N PRO A 142 36.72 3.78 72.15
CA PRO A 142 37.53 4.96 71.76
C PRO A 142 38.99 4.72 71.27
N ALA A 143 39.66 5.85 70.91
CA ALA A 143 41.06 6.24 71.20
C ALA A 143 42.00 6.50 70.00
N GLU A 144 42.55 7.72 70.02
CA GLU A 144 43.69 8.32 69.31
C GLU A 144 45.05 7.95 69.99
N PRO A 145 46.28 8.26 69.50
CA PRO A 145 46.68 9.54 68.87
C PRO A 145 47.78 9.57 67.77
N SER A 146 47.80 10.73 67.09
CA SER A 146 48.92 11.52 66.51
C SER A 146 50.10 10.87 65.75
N SER A 147 50.34 11.34 64.51
CA SER A 147 51.59 12.03 64.15
C SER A 147 51.48 12.79 62.81
N SER A 148 52.26 13.87 62.76
CA SER A 148 52.28 15.02 61.85
C SER A 148 52.99 14.81 60.50
N SER A 149 52.54 15.52 59.45
CA SER A 149 53.31 16.51 58.64
C SER A 149 52.78 16.64 57.20
N GLY A 150 52.52 17.88 56.77
CA GLY A 150 52.20 18.23 55.36
C GLY A 150 53.47 18.38 54.50
N PRO A 151 53.44 19.04 53.30
CA PRO A 151 52.38 19.91 52.80
C PRO A 151 52.01 19.79 51.29
N THR A 152 50.80 20.27 51.00
CA THR A 152 50.31 21.06 49.86
C THR A 152 50.95 20.96 48.46
N GLY A 153 50.08 20.77 47.46
CA GLY A 153 50.12 21.59 46.24
C GLY A 153 50.20 20.85 44.91
N ARG A 154 49.09 20.28 44.43
CA ARG A 154 48.93 20.06 42.98
C ARG A 154 47.51 20.37 42.52
N LYS A 155 47.37 21.54 41.91
CA LYS A 155 46.19 22.00 41.16
C LYS A 155 45.88 20.96 40.07
N ARG A 156 44.74 20.28 40.18
CA ARG A 156 44.16 19.51 39.07
C ARG A 156 43.36 20.47 38.19
N SER A 157 43.76 20.52 36.93
CA SER A 157 43.15 21.23 35.82
C SER A 157 41.66 20.87 35.68
N PRO A 158 40.79 21.81 35.28
CA PRO A 158 39.39 21.49 34.98
C PRO A 158 39.31 20.63 33.72
N SER A 159 38.70 19.46 33.85
CA SER A 159 38.31 18.63 32.71
C SER A 159 37.28 19.38 31.87
N PRO A 160 37.35 19.34 30.53
CA PRO A 160 36.42 20.07 29.69
C PRO A 160 35.01 19.50 29.90
N SER A 161 34.10 20.40 30.24
CA SER A 161 32.68 20.11 30.39
C SER A 161 32.16 19.36 29.17
N SER A 162 31.53 18.21 29.43
CA SER A 162 30.78 17.45 28.45
C SER A 162 29.74 18.36 27.81
N VAL A 163 29.98 18.73 26.56
CA VAL A 163 28.99 19.40 25.72
C VAL A 163 27.86 18.40 25.51
N VAL A 164 26.80 18.54 26.32
CA VAL A 164 25.53 17.86 26.11
C VAL A 164 24.98 18.36 24.77
N THR A 165 25.27 17.63 23.70
CA THR A 165 24.65 17.83 22.40
C THR A 165 23.17 17.53 22.56
N LYS A 166 22.37 18.57 22.78
CA LYS A 166 20.90 18.49 22.72
C LYS A 166 20.54 17.90 21.35
N LYS A 167 20.12 16.62 21.32
CA LYS A 167 19.51 15.99 20.15
C LYS A 167 18.40 16.92 19.66
N ARG A 168 18.62 17.60 18.53
CA ARG A 168 17.60 18.42 17.87
C ARG A 168 16.39 17.53 17.65
N LYS A 169 15.28 17.82 18.34
CA LYS A 169 13.98 17.20 18.05
C LYS A 169 13.71 17.49 16.58
N ARG A 170 13.58 16.44 15.75
CA ARG A 170 13.18 16.59 14.35
C ARG A 170 11.85 17.33 14.34
N ALA A 171 11.77 18.44 13.62
CA ALA A 171 10.52 19.18 13.46
C ALA A 171 9.45 18.21 12.94
N SER A 172 8.25 18.27 13.52
CA SER A 172 7.09 17.56 13.00
C SER A 172 6.87 18.02 11.57
N SER A 173 6.93 17.11 10.60
CA SER A 173 6.57 17.43 9.24
C SER A 173 5.07 17.73 9.21
N GLY A 174 4.71 19.01 9.12
CA GLY A 174 3.36 19.42 8.79
C GLY A 174 3.04 19.15 7.32
N TYR A 175 1.93 19.69 6.86
CA TYR A 175 1.52 19.65 5.46
C TYR A 175 2.65 20.12 4.52
N ALA A 176 2.85 19.40 3.43
CA ALA A 176 3.72 19.83 2.34
C ALA A 176 2.88 20.04 1.07
N PRO A 177 2.98 21.20 0.40
CA PRO A 177 2.24 21.45 -0.83
C PRO A 177 2.69 20.48 -1.95
N PRO A 178 1.80 20.12 -2.90
CA PRO A 178 2.15 19.22 -4.00
C PRO A 178 3.39 19.63 -4.79
N SER A 179 3.65 20.94 -4.92
CA SER A 179 4.81 21.49 -5.62
C SER A 179 6.16 21.05 -5.03
N GLN A 180 6.22 20.75 -3.72
CA GLN A 180 7.45 20.34 -3.04
C GLN A 180 8.05 19.06 -3.65
N TYR A 181 7.20 18.14 -4.12
CA TYR A 181 7.60 16.87 -4.71
C TYR A 181 7.08 16.68 -6.14
N GLY A 182 6.58 17.75 -6.78
CA GLY A 182 6.00 17.68 -8.12
C GLY A 182 6.99 17.30 -9.22
N HIS A 183 8.29 17.38 -8.94
CA HIS A 183 9.36 16.91 -9.84
C HIS A 183 9.54 15.39 -9.82
N LEU A 184 8.96 14.68 -8.86
CA LEU A 184 9.03 13.22 -8.79
C LEU A 184 7.93 12.61 -9.65
N PRO A 185 8.20 11.50 -10.37
CA PRO A 185 7.20 10.86 -11.20
C PRO A 185 6.09 10.25 -10.33
N LEU A 186 4.89 10.17 -10.91
CA LEU A 186 3.79 9.44 -10.32
C LEU A 186 4.06 7.93 -10.41
N LEU A 187 3.46 7.17 -9.48
CA LEU A 187 3.48 5.71 -9.52
C LEU A 187 2.22 5.21 -10.22
N PRO A 188 2.33 4.52 -11.38
CA PRO A 188 1.18 3.88 -12.00
C PRO A 188 0.62 2.76 -11.12
N ASP A 189 -0.70 2.55 -11.16
CA ASP A 189 -1.30 1.38 -10.53
C ASP A 189 -0.83 0.09 -11.22
N ALA A 190 -0.62 -0.97 -10.44
CA ALA A 190 -0.49 -2.32 -10.96
C ALA A 190 -1.87 -2.98 -10.88
N VAL A 191 -2.53 -3.18 -12.01
CA VAL A 191 -3.93 -3.61 -12.04
C VAL A 191 -4.22 -4.44 -13.29
N ALA A 192 -5.14 -5.40 -13.15
CA ALA A 192 -5.69 -6.22 -14.23
C ALA A 192 -7.12 -6.66 -13.82
N PRO A 193 -7.92 -7.26 -14.71
CA PRO A 193 -9.16 -7.92 -14.31
C PRO A 193 -8.92 -9.11 -13.35
N ASN A 194 -9.98 -9.58 -12.70
CA ASN A 194 -10.00 -10.81 -11.89
C ASN A 194 -9.06 -10.82 -10.67
N LEU A 195 -8.79 -9.66 -10.06
CA LEU A 195 -7.97 -9.56 -8.85
C LEU A 195 -8.62 -10.27 -7.64
N LEU A 196 -7.82 -11.01 -6.89
CA LEU A 196 -8.16 -11.50 -5.55
C LEU A 196 -8.14 -10.35 -4.54
N VAL A 197 -7.05 -9.57 -4.56
CA VAL A 197 -6.84 -8.47 -3.63
C VAL A 197 -6.31 -7.26 -4.40
N PHE A 198 -6.92 -6.10 -4.21
CA PHE A 198 -6.38 -4.82 -4.64
C PHE A 198 -5.91 -4.04 -3.41
N PHE A 199 -4.59 -3.93 -3.25
CA PHE A 199 -3.99 -3.24 -2.11
C PHE A 199 -4.02 -1.72 -2.31
N VAL A 200 -4.52 -1.01 -1.30
CA VAL A 200 -4.62 0.45 -1.27
C VAL A 200 -3.60 0.99 -0.29
N GLY A 201 -2.51 1.54 -0.82
CA GLY A 201 -1.52 2.31 -0.07
C GLY A 201 -1.96 3.76 0.17
N LEU A 202 -1.19 4.47 0.98
CA LEU A 202 -1.46 5.88 1.27
C LEU A 202 -1.11 6.75 0.06
N ASN A 203 0.18 6.80 -0.25
CA ASN A 203 0.75 7.52 -1.37
C ASN A 203 2.19 7.05 -1.64
N PRO A 204 2.77 7.33 -2.81
CA PRO A 204 4.18 7.07 -3.09
C PRO A 204 5.11 7.80 -2.10
N GLY A 205 5.95 7.05 -1.39
CA GLY A 205 7.11 7.64 -0.70
C GLY A 205 8.16 8.13 -1.70
N ILE A 206 9.08 9.01 -1.30
CA ILE A 206 10.15 9.53 -2.18
C ILE A 206 10.90 8.42 -2.92
N GLN A 207 11.28 7.34 -2.24
CA GLN A 207 11.99 6.22 -2.89
C GLN A 207 11.09 5.48 -3.88
N THR A 208 9.84 5.19 -3.52
CA THR A 208 8.86 4.55 -4.42
C THR A 208 8.62 5.37 -5.67
N ALA A 209 8.52 6.69 -5.54
CA ALA A 209 8.40 7.58 -6.69
C ALA A 209 9.67 7.51 -7.56
N ARG A 210 10.86 7.65 -6.96
CA ARG A 210 12.14 7.60 -7.71
C ARG A 210 12.37 6.28 -8.44
N THR A 211 12.06 5.16 -7.82
CA THR A 211 12.29 3.83 -8.43
C THR A 211 11.13 3.39 -9.32
N GLY A 212 9.96 4.05 -9.24
CA GLY A 212 8.76 3.63 -9.96
C GLY A 212 8.18 2.30 -9.48
N HIS A 213 8.50 1.90 -8.23
CA HIS A 213 8.14 0.60 -7.65
C HIS A 213 7.47 0.74 -6.28
N ALA A 214 6.31 0.10 -6.13
CA ALA A 214 5.49 0.14 -4.94
C ALA A 214 6.24 -0.40 -3.71
N TYR A 215 6.12 0.32 -2.59
CA TYR A 215 6.71 -0.09 -1.30
C TYR A 215 8.23 -0.36 -1.33
N ALA A 216 8.98 0.33 -2.20
CA ALA A 216 10.41 0.09 -2.44
C ALA A 216 11.35 0.51 -1.31
N HIS A 217 10.88 1.29 -0.32
CA HIS A 217 11.75 1.73 0.77
C HIS A 217 12.16 0.54 1.67
N PRO A 218 13.44 0.35 2.04
CA PRO A 218 13.91 -0.82 2.80
C PRO A 218 13.25 -1.04 4.17
N SER A 219 12.80 0.04 4.81
CA SER A 219 12.06 -0.04 6.07
C SER A 219 10.58 -0.40 5.91
N ASN A 220 10.07 -0.47 4.68
CA ASN A 220 8.70 -0.90 4.42
C ASN A 220 8.60 -2.43 4.51
N LEU A 221 7.61 -2.93 5.23
CA LEU A 221 7.43 -4.35 5.51
C LEU A 221 6.47 -5.03 4.54
N PHE A 222 5.88 -4.35 3.56
CA PHE A 222 4.83 -4.87 2.69
C PHE A 222 5.22 -6.20 2.03
N TRP A 223 6.35 -6.22 1.34
CA TRP A 223 6.85 -7.43 0.64
C TRP A 223 7.18 -8.58 1.60
N LYS A 224 7.69 -8.26 2.80
CA LYS A 224 7.97 -9.26 3.85
C LYS A 224 6.68 -9.84 4.41
N LEU A 225 5.68 -8.99 4.68
CA LEU A 225 4.38 -9.37 5.22
C LEU A 225 3.54 -10.15 4.23
N LEU A 226 3.61 -9.83 2.92
CA LEU A 226 2.98 -10.63 1.87
C LEU A 226 3.47 -12.08 1.91
N PHE A 227 4.78 -12.28 1.98
CA PHE A 227 5.37 -13.62 2.03
C PHE A 227 5.10 -14.31 3.37
N SER A 228 5.39 -13.66 4.50
CA SER A 228 5.28 -14.30 5.82
C SER A 228 3.84 -14.65 6.21
N SER A 229 2.84 -13.96 5.64
CA SER A 229 1.42 -14.31 5.82
C SER A 229 0.92 -15.38 4.85
N GLY A 230 1.73 -15.77 3.86
CA GLY A 230 1.36 -16.73 2.83
C GLY A 230 0.47 -16.17 1.73
N ILE A 231 0.36 -14.84 1.60
CA ILE A 231 -0.33 -14.21 0.45
C ILE A 231 0.46 -14.46 -0.84
N THR A 232 1.79 -14.43 -0.79
CA THR A 232 2.66 -14.90 -1.87
C THR A 232 3.37 -16.19 -1.46
N PRO A 233 3.57 -17.16 -2.39
CA PRO A 233 4.21 -18.43 -2.08
C PRO A 233 5.73 -18.33 -1.88
N ARG A 234 6.34 -17.22 -2.33
CA ARG A 234 7.76 -16.92 -2.18
C ARG A 234 7.96 -15.45 -1.79
N PRO A 235 9.14 -15.08 -1.28
CA PRO A 235 9.54 -13.68 -1.19
C PRO A 235 9.47 -13.03 -2.58
N CYS A 236 8.79 -11.89 -2.65
CA CYS A 236 8.74 -11.04 -3.84
C CYS A 236 9.45 -9.72 -3.53
N ARG A 237 9.94 -9.05 -4.57
CA ARG A 237 10.65 -7.78 -4.50
C ARG A 237 9.80 -6.66 -5.09
N ALA A 238 10.17 -5.41 -4.78
CA ALA A 238 9.45 -4.24 -5.25
C ALA A 238 9.46 -4.09 -6.78
N ASP A 239 10.52 -4.53 -7.45
CA ASP A 239 10.65 -4.52 -8.91
C ASP A 239 9.72 -5.52 -9.63
N GLU A 240 9.06 -6.40 -8.88
CA GLU A 240 8.06 -7.35 -9.40
C GLU A 240 6.62 -6.80 -9.29
N ASP A 241 6.42 -5.60 -8.76
CA ASP A 241 5.09 -5.04 -8.45
C ASP A 241 4.10 -5.05 -9.63
N ARG A 242 4.56 -4.70 -10.84
CA ARG A 242 3.74 -4.72 -12.06
C ARG A 242 3.36 -6.11 -12.53
N GLN A 243 4.07 -7.15 -12.09
CA GLN A 243 3.79 -8.54 -12.44
C GLN A 243 2.78 -9.19 -11.47
N MET A 244 2.55 -8.59 -10.30
CA MET A 244 1.68 -9.13 -9.26
C MET A 244 0.23 -9.42 -9.73
N PRO A 245 -0.40 -8.61 -10.60
CA PRO A 245 -1.72 -8.93 -11.13
C PRO A 245 -1.73 -10.25 -11.91
N ALA A 246 -0.76 -10.45 -12.80
CA ALA A 246 -0.68 -11.64 -13.64
C ALA A 246 -0.23 -12.89 -12.85
N LEU A 247 0.77 -12.75 -11.98
CA LEU A 247 1.34 -13.88 -11.25
C LEU A 247 0.41 -14.37 -10.13
N TYR A 248 -0.27 -13.46 -9.44
CA TYR A 248 -0.91 -13.76 -8.16
C TYR A 248 -2.32 -13.19 -7.99
N SER A 249 -2.86 -12.52 -9.02
CA SER A 249 -4.12 -11.78 -8.96
C SER A 249 -4.10 -10.71 -7.86
N LEU A 250 -2.96 -10.04 -7.66
CA LEU A 250 -2.78 -9.00 -6.65
C LEU A 250 -2.54 -7.64 -7.33
N GLY A 251 -3.40 -6.67 -7.09
CA GLY A 251 -3.26 -5.30 -7.59
C GLY A 251 -2.69 -4.35 -6.54
N LEU A 252 -2.12 -3.22 -6.98
CA LEU A 252 -1.56 -2.16 -6.13
C LEU A 252 -2.00 -0.77 -6.62
N THR A 253 -2.57 0.03 -5.72
CA THR A 253 -3.00 1.42 -5.94
C THR A 253 -2.70 2.26 -4.70
N ASN A 254 -2.85 3.58 -4.78
CA ASN A 254 -2.87 4.48 -3.63
C ASN A 254 -4.17 5.30 -3.56
N ILE A 255 -4.54 5.77 -2.36
CA ILE A 255 -5.62 6.75 -2.17
C ILE A 255 -5.20 8.14 -2.63
N VAL A 256 -3.94 8.53 -2.44
CA VAL A 256 -3.36 9.79 -2.91
C VAL A 256 -2.26 9.52 -3.94
N ALA A 257 -2.36 10.15 -5.10
CA ALA A 257 -1.44 9.90 -6.22
C ALA A 257 -0.06 10.54 -6.04
N ARG A 258 0.00 11.74 -5.43
CA ARG A 258 1.25 12.51 -5.37
C ARG A 258 2.28 11.91 -4.40
N PRO A 259 3.58 12.04 -4.69
CA PRO A 259 4.62 11.68 -3.74
C PRO A 259 4.66 12.61 -2.52
N SER A 260 5.06 12.04 -1.39
CA SER A 260 5.47 12.80 -0.19
C SER A 260 6.54 12.03 0.58
N ARG A 261 7.17 12.68 1.57
CA ARG A 261 8.12 11.98 2.43
C ARG A 261 7.42 11.04 3.41
N ASN A 262 6.26 11.44 3.91
CA ASN A 262 5.46 10.65 4.83
C ASN A 262 3.99 11.11 4.84
N GLY A 263 3.13 10.36 5.53
CA GLY A 263 1.70 10.64 5.58
C GLY A 263 1.31 11.94 6.31
N ALA A 264 2.16 12.48 7.20
CA ALA A 264 1.87 13.74 7.89
C ALA A 264 1.98 14.98 6.97
N GLU A 265 2.59 14.81 5.80
CA GLU A 265 2.67 15.85 4.75
C GLU A 265 1.42 15.90 3.84
N LEU A 266 0.47 14.99 4.04
CA LEU A 266 -0.80 14.97 3.32
C LEU A 266 -1.88 15.68 4.13
N SER A 267 -2.72 16.45 3.43
CA SER A 267 -3.92 17.02 4.04
C SER A 267 -5.00 15.96 4.17
N ARG A 268 -5.94 16.21 5.09
CA ARG A 268 -7.16 15.40 5.24
C ARG A 268 -8.00 15.39 3.96
N GLN A 269 -8.11 16.55 3.31
CA GLN A 269 -8.92 16.72 2.10
C GLN A 269 -8.38 15.88 0.94
N GLU A 270 -7.05 15.83 0.75
CA GLU A 270 -6.45 15.01 -0.31
C GLU A 270 -6.77 13.52 -0.17
N MET A 271 -6.78 13.01 1.07
CA MET A 271 -7.17 11.62 1.32
C MET A 271 -8.68 11.41 1.09
N ASP A 272 -9.52 12.40 1.44
CA ASP A 272 -10.97 12.32 1.22
C ASP A 272 -11.34 12.35 -0.26
N ASP A 273 -10.71 13.23 -1.04
CA ASP A 273 -10.89 13.33 -2.48
C ASP A 273 -10.52 12.01 -3.19
N GLY A 274 -9.53 11.30 -2.63
CA GLY A 274 -9.11 9.98 -3.14
C GLY A 274 -10.16 8.87 -2.99
N VAL A 275 -11.13 9.01 -2.09
CA VAL A 275 -12.14 7.96 -1.83
C VAL A 275 -13.00 7.72 -3.07
N ALA A 276 -13.45 8.77 -3.76
CA ALA A 276 -14.26 8.63 -4.97
C ALA A 276 -13.52 7.86 -6.08
N LEU A 277 -12.21 8.08 -6.22
CA LEU A 277 -11.38 7.37 -7.19
C LEU A 277 -11.20 5.89 -6.82
N LEU A 278 -11.13 5.56 -5.52
CA LEU A 278 -11.09 4.17 -5.08
C LEU A 278 -12.41 3.43 -5.38
N GLU A 279 -13.56 4.09 -5.21
CA GLU A 279 -14.86 3.51 -5.57
C GLU A 279 -14.96 3.26 -7.08
N GLU A 280 -14.48 4.19 -7.91
CA GLU A 280 -14.40 4.03 -9.37
C GLU A 280 -13.51 2.84 -9.74
N LYS A 281 -12.32 2.74 -9.13
CA LYS A 281 -11.39 1.62 -9.36
C LYS A 281 -12.01 0.28 -8.93
N ALA A 282 -12.67 0.23 -7.77
CA ALA A 282 -13.34 -0.97 -7.31
C ALA A 282 -14.46 -1.39 -8.29
N THR A 283 -15.28 -0.42 -8.74
CA THR A 283 -16.37 -0.67 -9.70
C THR A 283 -15.85 -1.16 -11.06
N ARG A 284 -14.76 -0.57 -11.54
CA ARG A 284 -14.14 -0.89 -12.84
C ARG A 284 -13.46 -2.26 -12.83
N TRP A 285 -12.61 -2.51 -11.84
CA TRP A 285 -11.73 -3.68 -11.81
C TRP A 285 -12.32 -4.89 -11.07
N ARG A 286 -13.40 -4.66 -10.32
CA ARG A 286 -14.16 -5.66 -9.56
C ARG A 286 -13.27 -6.67 -8.82
N PRO A 287 -12.29 -6.21 -8.01
CA PRO A 287 -11.50 -7.14 -7.21
C PRO A 287 -12.42 -7.86 -6.21
N GLU A 288 -12.08 -9.08 -5.81
CA GLU A 288 -12.85 -9.74 -4.75
C GLU A 288 -12.71 -9.02 -3.40
N THR A 289 -11.52 -8.47 -3.14
CA THR A 289 -11.22 -7.72 -1.92
C THR A 289 -10.45 -6.43 -2.21
N MET A 290 -10.87 -5.33 -1.58
CA MET A 290 -10.07 -4.11 -1.41
C MET A 290 -9.35 -4.18 -0.05
N CYS A 291 -8.01 -4.22 -0.07
CA CYS A 291 -7.21 -4.26 1.16
C CYS A 291 -6.63 -2.88 1.45
N VAL A 292 -7.16 -2.20 2.46
CA VAL A 292 -6.72 -0.88 2.91
C VAL A 292 -5.50 -1.01 3.81
N VAL A 293 -4.33 -0.57 3.34
CA VAL A 293 -3.03 -0.78 4.01
C VAL A 293 -2.71 0.36 4.97
N GLY A 294 -3.56 0.53 5.98
CA GLY A 294 -3.36 1.49 7.06
C GLY A 294 -4.65 2.15 7.53
N LYS A 295 -4.77 2.29 8.86
CA LYS A 295 -5.97 2.85 9.49
C LYS A 295 -6.33 4.27 9.02
N SER A 296 -5.35 5.13 8.76
CA SER A 296 -5.61 6.52 8.34
C SER A 296 -6.33 6.61 6.99
N ILE A 297 -6.07 5.66 6.08
CA ILE A 297 -6.77 5.55 4.80
C ILE A 297 -8.22 5.16 5.05
N TRP A 298 -8.44 4.15 5.91
CA TRP A 298 -9.78 3.72 6.31
C TRP A 298 -10.57 4.84 7.00
N GLU A 299 -9.92 5.63 7.85
CA GLU A 299 -10.52 6.81 8.47
C GLU A 299 -11.00 7.84 7.45
N SER A 300 -10.34 7.97 6.30
CA SER A 300 -10.83 8.77 5.17
C SER A 300 -12.06 8.16 4.53
N VAL A 301 -11.98 6.89 4.15
CA VAL A 301 -13.12 6.15 3.54
C VAL A 301 -14.37 6.27 4.42
N TRP A 302 -14.24 5.94 5.71
CA TRP A 302 -15.33 6.00 6.68
C TRP A 302 -15.93 7.39 6.79
N ARG A 303 -15.08 8.41 6.89
CA ARG A 303 -15.51 9.78 7.03
C ARG A 303 -16.30 10.27 5.83
N VAL A 304 -15.84 9.98 4.62
CA VAL A 304 -16.53 10.36 3.38
C VAL A 304 -17.88 9.65 3.31
N ARG A 305 -17.92 8.34 3.61
CA ARG A 305 -19.14 7.54 3.54
C ARG A 305 -20.15 7.83 4.64
N HIS A 306 -19.72 8.37 5.77
CA HIS A 306 -20.59 8.56 6.95
C HIS A 306 -20.72 10.02 7.37
N GLY A 307 -20.68 10.93 6.39
CA GLY A 307 -21.03 12.34 6.60
C GLY A 307 -20.11 13.07 7.57
N GLY A 308 -18.79 12.86 7.46
CA GLY A 308 -17.80 13.57 8.27
C GLY A 308 -17.47 12.90 9.61
N LYS A 309 -18.18 11.83 9.99
CA LYS A 309 -17.99 11.14 11.27
C LYS A 309 -16.60 10.48 11.35
N ALA A 310 -16.00 10.54 12.53
CA ALA A 310 -14.78 9.80 12.81
C ALA A 310 -15.08 8.30 12.95
N VAL A 311 -14.07 7.48 12.66
CA VAL A 311 -14.10 6.06 13.01
C VAL A 311 -14.18 5.96 14.54
N GLY A 312 -15.12 5.16 15.04
CA GLY A 312 -15.35 4.99 16.48
C GLY A 312 -14.15 4.35 17.20
N LYS A 313 -14.18 4.40 18.54
CA LYS A 313 -13.16 3.77 19.40
C LYS A 313 -13.12 2.23 19.24
N ASP A 314 -14.23 1.65 18.79
CA ASP A 314 -14.40 0.20 18.60
C ASP A 314 -13.84 -0.31 17.27
N PHE A 315 -13.06 0.49 16.54
CA PHE A 315 -12.40 0.07 15.32
C PHE A 315 -11.54 -1.18 15.52
N LYS A 316 -11.65 -2.10 14.57
CA LYS A 316 -10.82 -3.30 14.49
C LYS A 316 -10.23 -3.43 13.08
N TYR A 317 -8.95 -3.79 13.04
CA TYR A 317 -8.34 -4.32 11.83
C TYR A 317 -9.01 -5.63 11.42
N GLY A 318 -8.82 -6.03 10.16
CA GLY A 318 -9.43 -7.24 9.62
C GLY A 318 -10.60 -6.94 8.67
N TRP A 319 -11.46 -7.94 8.48
CA TRP A 319 -12.65 -7.82 7.65
C TRP A 319 -13.64 -6.80 8.21
N GLN A 320 -14.08 -5.87 7.35
CA GLN A 320 -15.13 -4.92 7.67
C GLN A 320 -16.51 -5.51 7.33
N PRO A 321 -17.61 -4.97 7.92
CA PRO A 321 -18.97 -5.41 7.60
C PRO A 321 -19.26 -5.34 6.09
N ARG A 322 -20.13 -6.22 5.57
CA ARG A 322 -20.49 -6.22 4.14
C ARG A 322 -21.19 -4.94 3.66
N SER A 323 -21.81 -4.18 4.58
CA SER A 323 -22.33 -2.84 4.30
C SER A 323 -21.24 -1.87 3.84
N GLU A 324 -19.98 -2.17 4.15
CA GLU A 324 -18.81 -1.37 3.79
C GLU A 324 -18.10 -1.84 2.52
N ASN A 325 -18.70 -2.74 1.73
CA ASN A 325 -18.12 -3.14 0.46
C ASN A 325 -17.84 -1.92 -0.46
N MET A 326 -16.81 -2.00 -1.28
CA MET A 326 -16.38 -0.92 -2.20
C MET A 326 -16.82 -1.19 -3.63
N GLY A 327 -17.26 -0.14 -4.33
CA GLY A 327 -17.69 -0.19 -5.72
C GLY A 327 -19.05 -0.86 -5.94
N VAL A 328 -19.96 -0.78 -4.97
CA VAL A 328 -21.31 -1.37 -5.08
C VAL A 328 -22.05 -0.81 -6.29
N VAL A 329 -22.52 -1.69 -7.17
CA VAL A 329 -23.41 -1.37 -8.29
C VAL A 329 -24.79 -1.94 -7.98
N GLN A 330 -25.76 -1.07 -7.74
CA GLN A 330 -27.13 -1.47 -7.40
C GLN A 330 -27.72 -2.40 -8.46
N GLY A 331 -28.21 -3.57 -8.03
CA GLY A 331 -28.77 -4.60 -8.92
C GLY A 331 -27.75 -5.32 -9.80
N GLY A 332 -26.45 -5.03 -9.70
CA GLY A 332 -25.42 -5.59 -10.58
C GLY A 332 -24.29 -6.30 -9.84
N TRP A 333 -23.63 -5.63 -8.89
CA TRP A 333 -22.47 -6.18 -8.19
C TRP A 333 -22.45 -5.70 -6.73
N PRO A 334 -22.35 -6.60 -5.74
CA PRO A 334 -22.40 -6.26 -4.32
C PRO A 334 -21.15 -5.53 -3.79
N GLY A 335 -20.21 -5.17 -4.67
CA GLY A 335 -18.94 -4.55 -4.32
C GLY A 335 -17.90 -5.55 -3.79
N ALA A 336 -16.65 -5.09 -3.77
CA ALA A 336 -15.52 -5.81 -3.20
C ALA A 336 -15.61 -5.81 -1.68
N ARG A 337 -15.28 -6.94 -1.04
CA ARG A 337 -15.13 -6.98 0.43
C ARG A 337 -13.99 -6.05 0.85
N VAL A 338 -14.12 -5.42 2.01
CA VAL A 338 -13.05 -4.56 2.55
C VAL A 338 -12.32 -5.26 3.69
N PHE A 339 -11.00 -5.31 3.58
CA PHE A 339 -10.09 -5.71 4.65
C PHE A 339 -9.24 -4.51 5.04
N VAL A 340 -9.16 -4.17 6.33
CA VAL A 340 -8.28 -3.09 6.81
C VAL A 340 -7.06 -3.70 7.48
N ALA A 341 -5.91 -3.59 6.82
CA ALA A 341 -4.63 -4.02 7.33
C ALA A 341 -3.93 -2.91 8.11
N CYS A 342 -2.94 -3.28 8.91
CA CYS A 342 -2.03 -2.32 9.53
C CYS A 342 -1.07 -1.70 8.50
N SER A 343 -0.56 -0.50 8.81
CA SER A 343 0.43 0.15 7.95
C SER A 343 1.76 -0.62 7.92
N THR A 344 2.33 -0.73 6.73
CA THR A 344 3.60 -1.41 6.46
C THR A 344 4.80 -0.48 6.55
N SER A 345 4.59 0.83 6.76
CA SER A 345 5.68 1.80 6.89
C SER A 345 6.51 1.54 8.14
N GLY A 346 7.84 1.63 8.03
CA GLY A 346 8.74 1.60 9.17
C GLY A 346 8.57 2.79 10.12
N LEU A 347 7.89 3.86 9.70
CA LEU A 347 7.53 4.99 10.57
C LEU A 347 6.30 4.69 11.46
N ALA A 348 5.50 3.69 11.11
CA ALA A 348 4.31 3.33 11.87
C ALA A 348 4.71 2.37 13.01
N ALA A 349 4.84 2.93 14.22
CA ALA A 349 5.29 2.20 15.42
C ALA A 349 4.17 1.84 16.41
N THR A 350 2.89 2.08 16.04
CA THR A 350 1.75 1.88 16.95
C THR A 350 1.49 0.40 17.29
N LEU A 351 1.81 -0.51 16.37
CA LEU A 351 1.63 -1.96 16.57
C LEU A 351 2.99 -2.65 16.61
N SER A 352 3.09 -3.66 17.48
CA SER A 352 4.23 -4.55 17.53
C SER A 352 4.35 -5.39 16.24
N PRO A 353 5.55 -5.91 15.90
CA PRO A 353 5.71 -6.77 14.73
C PRO A 353 4.81 -8.00 14.72
N SER A 354 4.56 -8.62 15.88
CA SER A 354 3.67 -9.80 15.99
C SER A 354 2.21 -9.44 15.75
N GLU A 355 1.73 -8.30 16.27
CA GLU A 355 0.37 -7.81 15.98
C GLU A 355 0.20 -7.50 14.50
N LYS A 356 1.20 -6.86 13.88
CA LYS A 356 1.19 -6.66 12.42
C LYS A 356 1.09 -7.99 11.70
N GLN A 357 1.93 -8.96 12.05
CA GLN A 357 1.92 -10.28 11.44
C GLN A 357 0.57 -10.99 11.60
N SER A 358 -0.05 -10.91 12.78
CA SER A 358 -1.36 -11.52 13.05
C SER A 358 -2.46 -10.99 12.13
N ILE A 359 -2.54 -9.66 11.97
CA ILE A 359 -3.49 -9.02 11.06
C ILE A 359 -3.26 -9.49 9.61
N TRP A 360 -2.01 -9.54 9.16
CA TRP A 360 -1.70 -9.98 7.79
C TRP A 360 -1.95 -11.48 7.60
N ASN A 361 -1.76 -12.31 8.62
CA ASN A 361 -2.06 -13.75 8.58
C ASN A 361 -3.55 -14.02 8.34
N GLU A 362 -4.45 -13.19 8.87
CA GLU A 362 -5.90 -13.32 8.62
C GLU A 362 -6.22 -13.18 7.12
N LEU A 363 -5.67 -12.14 6.47
CA LEU A 363 -5.82 -11.97 5.02
C LEU A 363 -5.12 -13.11 4.25
N GLY A 364 -3.92 -13.51 4.67
CA GLY A 364 -3.17 -14.60 4.03
C GLY A 364 -3.86 -15.95 4.12
N ALA A 365 -4.50 -16.27 5.24
CA ALA A 365 -5.34 -17.45 5.38
C ALA A 365 -6.49 -17.44 4.38
N TRP A 366 -7.21 -16.32 4.26
CA TRP A 366 -8.29 -16.18 3.29
C TRP A 366 -7.80 -16.29 1.84
N VAL A 367 -6.68 -15.65 1.47
CA VAL A 367 -6.11 -15.73 0.12
C VAL A 367 -5.78 -17.18 -0.27
N LYS A 368 -5.19 -17.95 0.65
CA LYS A 368 -4.86 -19.36 0.39
C LYS A 368 -6.13 -20.19 0.15
N THR A 369 -7.12 -20.06 1.02
CA THR A 369 -8.41 -20.74 0.86
C THR A 369 -9.07 -20.38 -0.47
N ARG A 370 -9.13 -19.08 -0.80
CA ARG A 370 -9.80 -18.60 -2.01
C ARG A 370 -9.09 -19.03 -3.30
N ARG A 371 -7.75 -19.18 -3.29
CA ARG A 371 -7.02 -19.74 -4.44
C ARG A 371 -7.41 -21.18 -4.71
N THR A 372 -7.48 -22.02 -3.68
CA THR A 372 -7.93 -23.41 -3.81
C THR A 372 -9.38 -23.49 -4.29
N GLU A 373 -10.25 -22.59 -3.82
CA GLU A 373 -11.63 -22.49 -4.33
C GLU A 373 -11.65 -22.11 -5.83
N ARG A 374 -10.86 -21.12 -6.26
CA ARG A 374 -10.75 -20.73 -7.68
C ARG A 374 -10.22 -21.87 -8.56
N GLU A 375 -9.27 -22.67 -8.05
CA GLU A 375 -8.75 -23.84 -8.76
C GLU A 375 -9.87 -24.88 -8.96
N ARG A 376 -10.64 -25.20 -7.91
CA ARG A 376 -11.79 -26.11 -8.02
C ARG A 376 -12.89 -25.58 -8.94
N GLU A 377 -13.19 -24.28 -8.88
CA GLU A 377 -14.16 -23.64 -9.78
C GLU A 377 -13.74 -23.78 -11.26
N ARG A 378 -12.45 -23.64 -11.55
CA ARG A 378 -11.89 -23.82 -12.91
C ARG A 378 -11.94 -25.27 -13.36
N GLU A 379 -11.58 -26.22 -12.49
CA GLU A 379 -11.66 -27.66 -12.78
C GLU A 379 -13.10 -28.08 -13.09
N MET A 380 -14.07 -27.63 -12.28
CA MET A 380 -15.49 -27.93 -12.52
C MET A 380 -16.05 -27.26 -13.77
N ALA A 381 -15.58 -26.08 -14.15
CA ALA A 381 -15.97 -25.43 -15.40
C ALA A 381 -15.46 -26.21 -16.62
N CYS A 382 -14.19 -26.62 -16.60
CA CYS A 382 -13.58 -27.42 -17.67
C CYS A 382 -14.32 -28.75 -17.88
N SER A 383 -14.66 -29.47 -16.80
CA SER A 383 -15.37 -30.75 -16.91
C SER A 383 -16.81 -30.64 -17.42
N ARG A 384 -17.45 -29.45 -17.31
CA ARG A 384 -18.80 -29.22 -17.86
C ARG A 384 -18.76 -29.00 -19.37
N GLU A 385 -17.76 -28.29 -19.86
CA GLU A 385 -17.59 -28.02 -21.30
C GLU A 385 -17.26 -29.31 -22.06
N GLU A 386 -16.42 -30.18 -21.51
CA GLU A 386 -16.11 -31.50 -22.11
C GLU A 386 -17.31 -32.47 -22.17
N GLY A 387 -18.29 -32.32 -21.26
CA GLY A 387 -19.50 -33.14 -21.24
C GLY A 387 -20.57 -32.69 -22.24
N GLU A 388 -20.58 -31.42 -22.63
CA GLU A 388 -21.54 -30.84 -23.57
C GLU A 388 -21.10 -31.01 -25.05
N GLU A 389 -19.81 -31.14 -25.34
CA GLU A 389 -19.32 -31.45 -26.71
C GLU A 389 -19.41 -32.95 -27.07
N GLY A 390 -19.65 -33.83 -26.08
CA GLY A 390 -19.74 -35.28 -26.26
C GLY A 390 -21.16 -35.85 -26.37
N SER A 391 -22.20 -35.02 -26.30
CA SER A 391 -23.62 -35.40 -26.46
C SER A 391 -24.20 -34.78 -27.74
#